data_AF-A0A8C7ERN7-F1
#
_entry.id   AF-A0A8C7ERN7-F1
#
_cell.length_a   1.000
_cell.length_b   1.000
_cell.length_c   1.000
_cell.angle_alpha   90.00
_cell.angle_beta   90.00
_cell.angle_gamma   90.00
#
_symmetry.space_group_name_H-M   'P 1'
#
loop_
_entity.id
_entity.type
_entity.pdbx_description
1 polymer ?
#
loop_
_entity_poly.entity_id
_entity_poly.type
_entity_poly.pdbx_seq_one_letter_code
_entity_poly.pdbx_strand_id
1 'polypeptide(L)'
;MHSSNFSSSDGSTEDLFRDSIDSHDNDIMEKVSFLERKVTELENDGLTNGDLKSKLKQENTQLVHRVHELEEMVKDQETMAEQALEEEARRHREAYSKLEREKSTEIELLNTRVQQLEEENAELRTTVTRLKAQTEKLDEEQQRMSDWLEDTILQLKDETDLYKRMMDKLRQNRLEFQKEREATQELIEDLRKELEYLQMYKLDCERPGRGRSSSSGLGEFSARAREVELEHEVKRLKQENHKLRDQNDDLNGQILSLSLYEAKNLFATQTKAQSLAAEIDTASRDELMEALKEQEEINFRLRQYLDKIILAILDHNPSILEIKH
;
A
#
# COMPACT_ATOMS: atom_id res chain seq x y z
N MET A 1 -59.86 -32.96 -126.71
CA MET A 1 -61.21 -33.09 -127.32
C MET A 1 -61.32 -31.99 -128.37
N HIS A 2 -61.22 -32.36 -129.66
CA HIS A 2 -62.25 -32.19 -130.71
C HIS A 2 -62.64 -30.71 -130.90
N SER A 3 -62.54 -30.06 -132.07
CA SER A 3 -62.92 -30.44 -133.44
C SER A 3 -62.50 -29.30 -134.39
N SER A 4 -61.62 -29.53 -135.37
CA SER A 4 -61.94 -29.71 -136.81
C SER A 4 -62.78 -28.62 -137.49
N ASN A 5 -62.20 -27.92 -138.46
CA ASN A 5 -62.73 -27.84 -139.83
C ASN A 5 -61.65 -27.42 -140.83
N PHE A 6 -61.25 -28.40 -141.65
CA PHE A 6 -60.61 -28.22 -142.94
C PHE A 6 -61.69 -27.82 -143.96
N SER A 7 -61.39 -26.89 -144.87
CA SER A 7 -61.85 -27.00 -146.26
C SER A 7 -60.89 -26.28 -147.20
N SER A 8 -60.40 -27.06 -148.15
CA SER A 8 -59.45 -26.73 -149.21
C SER A 8 -60.12 -25.95 -150.36
N SER A 9 -59.41 -25.02 -150.99
CA SER A 9 -59.46 -24.84 -152.46
C SER A 9 -58.29 -23.99 -152.95
N ASP A 10 -57.30 -24.70 -153.46
CA ASP A 10 -56.49 -24.45 -154.67
C ASP A 10 -55.83 -23.08 -154.94
N GLY A 11 -54.50 -23.12 -154.94
CA GLY A 11 -53.70 -22.59 -156.05
C GLY A 11 -53.32 -21.10 -156.03
N SER A 12 -52.23 -20.74 -155.34
CA SER A 12 -51.25 -19.78 -155.89
C SER A 12 -49.94 -19.82 -155.11
N THR A 13 -48.84 -20.15 -155.78
CA THR A 13 -47.49 -20.31 -155.21
C THR A 13 -46.79 -18.96 -154.91
N GLU A 14 -47.53 -17.99 -154.38
CA GLU A 14 -47.03 -16.61 -154.16
C GLU A 14 -47.02 -16.18 -152.68
N ASP A 15 -47.21 -17.10 -151.72
CA ASP A 15 -47.36 -16.75 -150.28
C ASP A 15 -46.16 -17.15 -149.39
N LEU A 16 -45.18 -17.88 -149.93
CA LEU A 16 -44.07 -18.45 -149.11
C LEU A 16 -42.94 -17.46 -148.79
N PHE A 17 -42.92 -16.29 -149.43
CA PHE A 17 -41.91 -15.24 -149.15
C PHE A 17 -42.43 -14.10 -148.28
N ARG A 18 -43.75 -13.99 -148.10
CA ARG A 18 -44.38 -12.92 -147.32
C ARG A 18 -44.51 -13.29 -145.84
N ASP A 19 -44.84 -14.54 -145.53
CA ASP A 19 -44.88 -15.06 -144.15
C ASP A 19 -43.49 -15.10 -143.47
N SER A 20 -42.39 -15.29 -144.23
CA SER A 20 -41.04 -15.32 -143.66
C SER A 20 -40.50 -13.93 -143.33
N ILE A 21 -40.96 -12.89 -144.03
CA ILE A 21 -40.54 -11.49 -143.82
C ILE A 21 -41.43 -10.84 -142.76
N ASP A 22 -42.76 -11.03 -142.83
CA ASP A 22 -43.69 -10.55 -141.79
C ASP A 22 -43.48 -11.25 -140.44
N SER A 23 -43.03 -12.52 -140.42
CA SER A 23 -42.65 -13.20 -139.17
C SER A 23 -41.37 -12.65 -138.55
N HIS A 24 -40.37 -12.26 -139.36
CA HIS A 24 -39.15 -11.65 -138.85
C HIS A 24 -39.40 -10.20 -138.40
N ASP A 25 -40.25 -9.45 -139.11
CA ASP A 25 -40.66 -8.11 -138.70
C ASP A 25 -41.54 -8.12 -137.45
N ASN A 26 -42.44 -9.10 -137.28
CA ASN A 26 -43.21 -9.28 -136.04
C ASN A 26 -42.33 -9.68 -134.84
N ASP A 27 -41.33 -10.57 -135.01
CA ASP A 27 -40.38 -10.93 -133.93
C ASP A 27 -39.47 -9.74 -133.56
N ILE A 28 -39.08 -8.92 -134.53
CA ILE A 28 -38.36 -7.66 -134.28
C ILE A 28 -39.25 -6.66 -133.54
N MET A 29 -40.52 -6.51 -133.95
CA MET A 29 -41.47 -5.61 -133.31
C MET A 29 -41.77 -6.05 -131.87
N GLU A 30 -41.93 -7.35 -131.62
CA GLU A 30 -42.12 -7.92 -130.29
C GLU A 30 -40.88 -7.74 -129.41
N LYS A 31 -39.67 -7.94 -129.96
CA LYS A 31 -38.40 -7.66 -129.27
C LYS A 31 -38.22 -6.17 -128.97
N VAL A 32 -38.60 -5.28 -129.87
CA VAL A 32 -38.57 -3.82 -129.66
C VAL A 32 -39.56 -3.43 -128.58
N SER A 33 -40.82 -3.90 -128.63
CA SER A 33 -41.81 -3.64 -127.58
C SER A 33 -41.41 -4.25 -126.23
N PHE A 34 -40.74 -5.41 -126.22
CA PHE A 34 -40.17 -6.00 -125.01
C PHE A 34 -39.02 -5.14 -124.46
N LEU A 35 -38.13 -4.64 -125.32
CA LEU A 35 -37.05 -3.74 -124.94
C LEU A 35 -37.59 -2.40 -124.43
N GLU A 36 -38.60 -1.80 -125.08
CA GLU A 36 -39.26 -0.58 -124.62
C GLU A 36 -39.93 -0.78 -123.25
N ARG A 37 -40.60 -1.92 -123.06
CA ARG A 37 -41.19 -2.27 -121.76
C ARG A 37 -40.12 -2.46 -120.68
N LYS A 38 -39.01 -3.09 -121.04
CA LYS A 38 -37.86 -3.27 -120.14
C LYS A 38 -37.13 -1.95 -119.86
N VAL A 39 -37.05 -1.05 -120.83
CA VAL A 39 -36.49 0.30 -120.66
C VAL A 39 -37.39 1.11 -119.74
N THR A 40 -38.71 1.09 -119.94
CA THR A 40 -39.65 1.79 -119.06
C THR A 40 -39.67 1.20 -117.65
N GLU A 41 -39.58 -0.12 -117.47
CA GLU A 41 -39.37 -0.76 -116.17
C GLU A 41 -38.05 -0.31 -115.51
N LEU A 42 -36.94 -0.29 -116.25
CA LEU A 42 -35.65 0.17 -115.74
C LEU A 42 -35.64 1.67 -115.39
N GLU A 43 -36.35 2.50 -116.16
CA GLU A 43 -36.54 3.92 -115.86
C GLU A 43 -37.37 4.09 -114.59
N ASN A 44 -38.44 3.31 -114.42
CA ASN A 44 -39.31 3.35 -113.25
C ASN A 44 -38.59 2.81 -111.99
N ASP A 45 -37.80 1.74 -112.13
CA ASP A 45 -36.91 1.21 -111.10
C ASP A 45 -35.82 2.24 -110.74
N GLY A 46 -35.30 2.96 -111.74
CA GLY A 46 -34.35 4.06 -111.54
C GLY A 46 -34.94 5.20 -110.70
N LEU A 47 -36.20 5.59 -110.97
CA LEU A 47 -36.94 6.61 -110.22
C LEU A 47 -37.24 6.15 -108.79
N THR A 48 -37.80 4.96 -108.61
CA THR A 48 -38.14 4.42 -107.28
C THR A 48 -36.89 4.19 -106.41
N ASN A 49 -35.79 3.74 -107.02
CA ASN A 49 -34.51 3.60 -106.33
C ASN A 49 -33.89 4.97 -106.00
N GLY A 50 -34.08 5.98 -106.86
CA GLY A 50 -33.72 7.37 -106.58
C GLY A 50 -34.45 7.94 -105.37
N ASP A 51 -35.76 7.73 -105.29
CA ASP A 51 -36.61 8.15 -104.16
C ASP A 51 -36.25 7.40 -102.87
N LEU A 52 -36.01 6.09 -102.95
CA LEU A 52 -35.56 5.28 -101.81
C LEU A 52 -34.20 5.79 -101.30
N LYS A 53 -33.25 6.05 -102.20
CA LYS A 53 -31.94 6.62 -101.87
C LYS A 53 -32.06 7.99 -101.21
N SER A 54 -32.99 8.83 -101.67
CA SER A 54 -33.27 10.14 -101.07
C SER A 54 -33.83 10.01 -99.65
N LYS A 55 -34.82 9.13 -99.45
CA LYS A 55 -35.40 8.84 -98.13
C LYS A 55 -34.36 8.28 -97.16
N LEU A 56 -33.58 7.29 -97.57
CA LEU A 56 -32.51 6.73 -96.75
C LEU A 56 -31.45 7.78 -96.40
N LYS A 57 -31.14 8.70 -97.31
CA LYS A 57 -30.22 9.82 -97.03
C LYS A 57 -30.81 10.77 -95.99
N GLN A 58 -32.10 11.11 -96.09
CA GLN A 58 -32.78 11.95 -95.12
C GLN A 58 -32.84 11.28 -93.74
N GLU A 59 -33.23 10.00 -93.67
CA GLU A 59 -33.27 9.24 -92.42
C GLU A 59 -31.87 9.12 -91.81
N ASN A 60 -30.84 8.85 -92.61
CA ASN A 60 -29.45 8.81 -92.15
C ASN A 60 -29.03 10.17 -91.57
N THR A 61 -29.34 11.29 -92.23
CA THR A 61 -29.05 12.62 -91.66
C THR A 61 -29.77 12.86 -90.33
N GLN A 62 -31.03 12.44 -90.18
CA GLN A 62 -31.76 12.55 -88.92
C GLN A 62 -31.16 11.68 -87.81
N LEU A 63 -30.79 10.44 -88.13
CA LEU A 63 -30.10 9.54 -87.19
C LEU A 63 -28.76 10.12 -86.76
N VAL A 64 -27.98 10.68 -87.69
CA VAL A 64 -26.72 11.34 -87.38
C VAL A 64 -26.94 12.52 -86.43
N HIS A 65 -27.91 13.40 -86.69
CA HIS A 65 -28.25 14.48 -85.75
C HIS A 65 -28.66 13.95 -84.38
N ARG A 66 -29.49 12.90 -84.35
CA ARG A 66 -29.93 12.29 -83.10
C ARG A 66 -28.78 11.68 -82.30
N VAL A 67 -27.80 11.07 -82.97
CA VAL A 67 -26.58 10.55 -82.34
C VAL A 67 -25.78 11.70 -81.73
N HIS A 68 -25.55 12.79 -82.46
CA HIS A 68 -24.82 13.95 -81.94
C HIS A 68 -25.51 14.57 -80.72
N GLU A 69 -26.84 14.73 -80.73
CA GLU A 69 -27.60 15.20 -79.57
C GLU A 69 -27.44 14.28 -78.35
N LEU A 70 -27.49 12.96 -78.55
CA LEU A 70 -27.31 11.99 -77.48
C LEU A 70 -25.87 12.00 -76.96
N GLU A 71 -24.87 12.17 -77.82
CA GLU A 71 -23.47 12.29 -77.42
C GLU A 71 -23.22 13.57 -76.61
N GLU A 72 -23.82 14.70 -76.98
CA GLU A 72 -23.74 15.93 -76.19
C GLU A 72 -24.44 15.77 -74.84
N MET A 73 -25.65 15.18 -74.81
CA MET A 73 -26.34 14.89 -73.55
C MET A 73 -25.53 13.99 -72.62
N VAL A 74 -24.86 12.96 -73.16
CA VAL A 74 -24.01 12.07 -72.37
C VAL A 74 -22.81 12.83 -71.82
N LYS A 75 -22.12 13.64 -72.63
CA LYS A 75 -21.00 14.47 -72.17
C LYS A 75 -21.42 15.47 -71.10
N ASP A 76 -22.55 16.14 -71.27
CA ASP A 76 -23.09 17.06 -70.27
C ASP A 76 -23.40 16.31 -68.96
N GLN A 77 -23.98 15.11 -69.06
CA GLN A 77 -24.28 14.30 -67.88
C GLN A 77 -23.01 13.75 -67.20
N GLU A 78 -21.98 13.39 -67.96
CA GLU A 78 -20.66 12.98 -67.44
C GLU A 78 -19.99 14.14 -66.69
N THR A 79 -19.95 15.33 -67.29
CA THR A 79 -19.35 16.52 -66.65
C THR A 79 -20.11 16.93 -65.38
N MET A 80 -21.43 16.88 -65.39
CA MET A 80 -22.25 17.17 -64.20
C MET A 80 -22.03 16.13 -63.10
N ALA A 81 -21.90 14.84 -63.44
CA ALA A 81 -21.62 13.79 -62.49
C ALA A 81 -20.20 13.91 -61.89
N GLU A 82 -19.21 14.27 -62.70
CA GLU A 82 -17.84 14.48 -62.26
C GLU A 82 -17.72 15.69 -61.32
N GLN A 83 -18.38 16.81 -61.65
CA GLN A 83 -18.47 17.97 -60.76
C GLN A 83 -19.15 17.65 -59.43
N ALA A 84 -20.26 16.91 -59.46
CA ALA A 84 -20.95 16.49 -58.24
C ALA A 84 -20.08 15.57 -57.36
N LEU A 85 -19.33 14.65 -57.98
CA LEU A 85 -18.39 13.78 -57.27
C LEU A 85 -17.24 14.58 -56.65
N GLU A 86 -16.68 15.55 -57.37
CA GLU A 86 -15.60 16.40 -56.87
C GLU A 86 -16.05 17.29 -55.72
N GLU A 87 -17.26 17.87 -55.81
CA GLU A 87 -17.87 18.63 -54.73
C GLU A 87 -18.07 17.78 -53.47
N GLU A 88 -18.59 16.57 -53.62
CA GLU A 88 -18.82 15.67 -52.48
C GLU A 88 -17.49 15.20 -51.86
N ALA A 89 -16.49 14.89 -52.68
CA ALA A 89 -15.13 14.59 -52.22
C ALA A 89 -14.48 15.78 -51.49
N ARG A 90 -14.75 17.02 -51.93
CA ARG A 90 -14.31 18.24 -51.23
C ARG A 90 -15.02 18.38 -49.88
N ARG A 91 -16.34 18.22 -49.83
CA ARG A 91 -17.12 18.28 -48.58
C ARG A 91 -16.66 17.23 -47.57
N HIS A 92 -16.45 15.99 -48.01
CA HIS A 92 -15.94 14.92 -47.15
C HIS A 92 -14.56 15.24 -46.59
N ARG A 93 -13.63 15.75 -47.42
CA ARG A 93 -12.30 16.18 -46.96
C ARG A 93 -12.40 17.28 -45.91
N GLU A 94 -13.22 18.28 -46.13
CA GLU A 94 -13.41 19.39 -45.18
C GLU A 94 -14.02 18.92 -43.85
N ALA A 95 -15.06 18.08 -43.90
CA ALA A 95 -15.68 17.51 -42.71
C ALA A 95 -14.69 16.64 -41.91
N TYR A 96 -13.91 15.82 -42.61
CA TYR A 96 -12.89 14.97 -41.99
C TYR A 96 -11.79 15.82 -41.32
N SER A 97 -11.25 16.83 -42.02
CA SER A 97 -10.25 17.73 -41.44
C SER A 97 -10.81 18.57 -40.28
N LYS A 98 -12.11 18.87 -40.26
CA LYS A 98 -12.75 19.53 -39.11
C LYS A 98 -12.78 18.59 -37.90
N LEU A 99 -13.22 17.34 -38.12
CA LEU A 99 -13.27 16.32 -37.06
C LEU A 99 -11.87 16.02 -36.50
N GLU A 100 -10.83 15.95 -37.34
CA GLU A 100 -9.45 15.76 -36.86
C GLU A 100 -8.99 16.90 -35.95
N ARG A 101 -9.31 18.15 -36.30
CA ARG A 101 -8.99 19.31 -35.46
C ARG A 101 -9.78 19.30 -34.14
N GLU A 102 -11.06 18.97 -34.19
CA GLU A 102 -11.89 18.85 -32.98
C GLU A 102 -11.31 17.77 -32.05
N LYS A 103 -10.95 16.59 -32.58
CA LYS A 103 -10.30 15.53 -31.82
C LYS A 103 -8.94 15.95 -31.26
N SER A 104 -8.11 16.65 -32.03
CA SER A 104 -6.80 17.10 -31.54
C SER A 104 -6.97 18.08 -30.37
N THR A 105 -7.92 19.02 -30.47
CA THR A 105 -8.22 19.95 -29.37
C THR A 105 -8.77 19.25 -28.14
N GLU A 106 -9.61 18.23 -28.29
CA GLU A 106 -10.12 17.44 -27.17
C GLU A 106 -9.01 16.66 -26.47
N ILE A 107 -8.09 16.07 -27.25
CA ILE A 107 -6.90 15.39 -26.71
C ILE A 107 -6.01 16.37 -25.93
N GLU A 108 -5.76 17.57 -26.45
CA GLU A 108 -4.97 18.60 -25.77
C GLU A 108 -5.62 19.05 -24.44
N LEU A 109 -6.94 19.25 -24.43
CA LEU A 109 -7.69 19.60 -23.22
C LEU A 109 -7.63 18.48 -22.17
N LEU A 110 -7.83 17.23 -22.59
CA LEU A 110 -7.73 16.07 -21.69
C LEU A 110 -6.31 15.90 -21.14
N ASN A 111 -5.28 16.04 -21.97
CA ASN A 111 -3.88 15.99 -21.53
C ASN A 111 -3.57 17.08 -20.50
N THR A 112 -4.02 18.31 -20.74
CA THR A 112 -3.85 19.42 -19.80
C THR A 112 -4.55 19.11 -18.47
N ARG A 113 -5.76 18.53 -18.52
CA ARG A 113 -6.50 18.16 -17.30
C ARG A 113 -5.80 17.04 -16.53
N VAL A 114 -5.26 16.04 -17.22
CA VAL A 114 -4.48 14.96 -16.60
C VAL A 114 -3.25 15.53 -15.91
N GLN A 115 -2.48 16.39 -16.59
CA GLN A 115 -1.29 17.01 -16.00
C GLN A 115 -1.62 17.80 -14.73
N GLN A 116 -2.69 18.60 -14.73
CA GLN A 116 -3.13 19.33 -13.53
C GLN A 116 -3.47 18.38 -12.38
N LEU A 117 -4.18 17.27 -12.65
CA LEU A 117 -4.52 16.28 -11.64
C LEU A 117 -3.29 15.54 -11.10
N GLU A 118 -2.27 15.32 -11.94
CA GLU A 118 -1.01 14.72 -11.54
C GLU A 118 -0.21 15.66 -10.63
N GLU A 119 -0.17 16.96 -10.96
CA GLU A 119 0.45 18.01 -10.14
C GLU A 119 -0.26 18.14 -8.78
N GLU A 120 -1.60 18.25 -8.77
CA GLU A 120 -2.41 18.28 -7.53
C GLU A 120 -2.17 17.03 -6.67
N ASN A 121 -2.11 15.83 -7.29
CA ASN A 121 -1.81 14.60 -6.56
C ASN A 121 -0.39 14.58 -5.99
N ALA A 122 0.60 15.10 -6.73
CA ALA A 122 1.97 15.20 -6.25
C ALA A 122 2.05 16.14 -5.03
N GLU A 123 1.40 17.31 -5.11
CA GLU A 123 1.29 18.23 -3.99
C GLU A 123 0.61 17.57 -2.78
N LEU A 124 -0.54 16.92 -2.97
CA LEU A 124 -1.22 16.20 -1.90
C LEU A 124 -0.33 15.13 -1.25
N ARG A 125 0.43 14.35 -2.04
CA ARG A 125 1.40 13.38 -1.51
C ARG A 125 2.45 14.06 -0.63
N THR A 126 3.00 15.20 -1.05
CA THR A 126 3.97 15.95 -0.23
C THR A 126 3.35 16.51 1.05
N THR A 127 2.10 16.97 1.01
CA THR A 127 1.42 17.46 2.22
C THR A 127 1.16 16.33 3.20
N VAL A 128 0.77 15.14 2.71
CA VAL A 128 0.56 13.95 3.54
C VAL A 128 1.86 13.50 4.20
N THR A 129 2.98 13.42 3.47
CA THR A 129 4.26 13.04 4.07
C THR A 129 4.72 14.05 5.12
N ARG A 130 4.55 15.35 4.85
CA ARG A 130 4.84 16.41 5.83
C ARG A 130 3.98 16.30 7.09
N LEU A 131 2.67 16.07 6.93
CA LEU A 131 1.76 15.92 8.07
C LEU A 131 2.09 14.68 8.90
N LYS A 132 2.40 13.53 8.26
CA LYS A 132 2.85 12.32 8.97
C LYS A 132 4.09 12.59 9.82
N ALA A 133 5.10 13.26 9.25
CA ALA A 133 6.29 13.63 10.01
C ALA A 133 6.01 14.61 11.16
N GLN A 134 4.99 15.47 11.04
CA GLN A 134 4.55 16.32 12.15
C GLN A 134 3.82 15.52 13.23
N THR A 135 2.98 14.56 12.86
CA THR A 135 2.31 13.66 13.80
C THR A 135 3.32 12.83 14.58
N GLU A 136 4.30 12.21 13.90
CA GLU A 136 5.35 11.41 14.56
C GLU A 136 6.14 12.24 15.59
N LYS A 137 6.48 13.49 15.26
CA LYS A 137 7.15 14.39 16.21
C LYS A 137 6.29 14.71 17.44
N LEU A 138 5.00 14.91 17.25
CA LEU A 138 4.07 15.16 18.36
C LEU A 138 3.91 13.91 19.24
N ASP A 139 3.87 12.72 18.64
CA ASP A 139 3.82 11.45 19.37
C ASP A 139 5.09 11.24 20.20
N GLU A 140 6.27 11.56 19.65
CA GLU A 140 7.54 11.54 20.39
C GLU A 140 7.58 12.56 21.54
N GLU A 141 7.06 13.77 21.32
CA GLU A 141 6.94 14.79 22.38
C GLU A 141 5.98 14.35 23.48
N GLN A 142 4.85 13.76 23.10
CA GLN A 142 3.87 13.23 24.04
C GLN A 142 4.47 12.09 24.87
N GLN A 143 5.18 11.14 24.25
CA GLN A 143 5.84 10.05 24.96
C GLN A 143 6.89 10.59 25.93
N ARG A 144 7.75 11.52 25.49
CA ARG A 144 8.75 12.16 26.36
C ARG A 144 8.13 12.88 27.55
N MET A 145 7.02 13.58 27.35
CA MET A 145 6.30 14.23 28.46
C MET A 145 5.65 13.21 29.40
N SER A 146 5.14 12.09 28.87
CA SER A 146 4.58 11.00 29.68
C SER A 146 5.65 10.37 30.56
N ASP A 147 6.80 10.02 29.99
CA ASP A 147 7.93 9.44 30.72
C ASP A 147 8.41 10.38 31.84
N TRP A 148 8.55 11.68 31.53
CA TRP A 148 8.92 12.69 32.52
C TRP A 148 7.88 12.85 33.63
N LEU A 149 6.60 12.78 33.29
CA LEU A 149 5.52 12.82 34.27
C LEU A 149 5.56 11.58 35.18
N GLU A 150 5.80 10.39 34.63
CA GLU A 150 5.96 9.15 35.41
C GLU A 150 7.14 9.24 36.38
N ASP A 151 8.29 9.75 35.92
CA ASP A 151 9.47 9.97 36.76
C ASP A 151 9.16 10.92 37.94
N THR A 152 8.49 12.04 37.67
CA THR A 152 8.13 13.01 38.73
C THR A 152 7.08 12.44 39.70
N ILE A 153 6.14 11.63 39.22
CA ILE A 153 5.18 10.91 40.08
C ILE A 153 5.92 9.92 40.99
N LEU A 154 6.90 9.19 40.45
CA LEU A 154 7.70 8.23 41.22
C LEU A 154 8.53 8.94 42.30
N GLN A 155 9.22 10.03 41.95
CA GLN A 155 9.96 10.85 42.90
C GLN A 155 9.06 11.38 44.02
N LEU A 156 7.88 11.90 43.67
CA LEU A 156 6.91 12.39 44.65
C LEU A 156 6.44 11.29 45.60
N LYS A 157 6.24 10.07 45.08
CA LYS A 157 5.87 8.91 45.88
C LYS A 157 6.98 8.52 46.86
N ASP A 158 8.23 8.48 46.39
CA ASP A 158 9.38 8.16 47.23
C ASP A 158 9.55 9.17 48.37
N GLU A 159 9.42 10.47 48.07
CA GLU A 159 9.42 11.53 49.08
C GLU A 159 8.26 11.38 50.07
N THR A 160 7.05 11.11 49.57
CA THR A 160 5.87 10.88 50.42
C THR A 160 6.08 9.69 51.38
N ASP A 161 6.67 8.61 50.89
CA ASP A 161 6.93 7.41 51.70
C ASP A 161 8.12 7.62 52.67
N LEU A 162 9.08 8.49 52.33
CA LEU A 162 10.12 8.94 53.25
C LEU A 162 9.51 9.79 54.38
N TYR A 163 8.65 10.76 54.06
CA TYR A 163 7.94 11.58 55.04
C TYR A 163 7.10 10.73 56.00
N LYS A 164 6.35 9.74 55.50
CA LYS A 164 5.60 8.79 56.34
C LYS A 164 6.53 8.04 57.30
N ARG A 165 7.63 7.47 56.80
CA ARG A 165 8.62 6.75 57.62
C ARG A 165 9.22 7.65 58.72
N MET A 166 9.51 8.92 58.41
CA MET A 166 10.00 9.88 59.41
C MET A 166 8.95 10.20 60.47
N MET A 167 7.69 10.40 60.05
CA MET A 167 6.57 10.65 60.97
C MET A 167 6.31 9.46 61.91
N ASP A 168 6.38 8.23 61.39
CA ASP A 168 6.23 7.01 62.19
C ASP A 168 7.36 6.87 63.23
N LYS A 169 8.62 7.14 62.84
CA LYS A 169 9.76 7.17 63.78
C LYS A 169 9.57 8.22 64.86
N LEU A 170 9.12 9.43 64.51
CA LEU A 170 8.86 10.49 65.49
C LEU A 170 7.75 10.09 66.46
N ARG A 171 6.70 9.44 65.97
CA ARG A 171 5.61 8.90 66.79
C ARG A 171 6.08 7.80 67.73
N GLN A 172 6.91 6.88 67.24
CA GLN A 172 7.51 5.82 68.05
C GLN A 172 8.39 6.38 69.16
N ASN A 173 9.29 7.32 68.84
CA ASN A 173 10.18 7.94 69.81
C ASN A 173 9.41 8.68 70.92
N ARG A 174 8.31 9.37 70.57
CA ARG A 174 7.41 9.99 71.57
C ARG A 174 6.79 8.96 72.52
N LEU A 175 6.37 7.81 71.99
CA LEU A 175 5.79 6.74 72.80
C LEU A 175 6.84 6.08 73.71
N GLU A 176 8.04 5.84 73.19
CA GLU A 176 9.17 5.28 73.95
C GLU A 176 9.58 6.23 75.08
N PHE A 177 9.76 7.51 74.78
CA PHE A 177 10.05 8.54 75.80
C PHE A 177 8.97 8.61 76.88
N GLN A 178 7.69 8.50 76.49
CA GLN A 178 6.59 8.47 77.45
C GLN A 178 6.65 7.24 78.36
N LYS A 179 6.94 6.06 77.81
CA LYS A 179 7.12 4.82 78.59
C LYS A 179 8.31 4.90 79.54
N GLU A 180 9.45 5.42 79.09
CA GLU A 180 10.62 5.63 79.95
C GLU A 180 10.32 6.62 81.08
N ARG A 181 9.57 7.68 80.79
CA ARG A 181 9.11 8.64 81.79
C ARG A 181 8.19 8.01 82.83
N GLU A 182 7.28 7.12 82.41
CA GLU A 182 6.42 6.36 83.31
C GLU A 182 7.22 5.38 84.18
N ALA A 183 8.15 4.62 83.60
CA ALA A 183 9.00 3.69 84.34
C ALA A 183 9.93 4.39 85.34
N THR A 184 10.51 5.54 84.98
CA THR A 184 11.31 6.34 85.91
C THR A 184 10.46 6.94 87.04
N GLN A 185 9.22 7.33 86.75
CA GLN A 185 8.27 7.79 87.77
C GLN A 185 7.89 6.66 88.74
N GLU A 186 7.62 5.45 88.25
CA GLU A 186 7.39 4.27 89.10
C GLU A 186 8.57 3.98 90.02
N LEU A 187 9.80 4.01 89.48
CA LEU A 187 11.02 3.84 90.29
C LEU A 187 11.16 4.91 91.37
N ILE A 188 10.85 6.17 91.06
CA ILE A 188 10.84 7.26 92.04
C ILE A 188 9.82 6.99 93.15
N GLU A 189 8.63 6.48 92.80
CA GLU A 189 7.59 6.14 93.76
C GLU A 189 8.00 4.97 94.67
N ASP A 190 8.65 3.94 94.12
CA ASP A 190 9.15 2.82 94.91
C ASP A 190 10.27 3.23 95.86
N LEU A 191 11.22 4.05 95.40
CA LEU A 191 12.26 4.63 96.26
C LEU A 191 11.66 5.52 97.36
N ARG A 192 10.60 6.28 97.07
CA ARG A 192 9.88 7.07 98.08
C ARG A 192 9.24 6.18 99.15
N LYS A 193 8.60 5.08 98.76
CA LYS A 193 8.02 4.10 99.71
C LYS A 193 9.11 3.45 100.56
N GLU A 194 10.25 3.10 99.98
CA GLU A 194 11.38 2.52 100.72
C GLU A 194 11.99 3.52 101.71
N LEU A 195 12.14 4.79 101.31
CA LEU A 195 12.58 5.85 102.22
C LEU A 195 11.61 6.06 103.39
N GLU A 196 10.30 6.03 103.13
CA GLU A 196 9.27 6.11 104.18
C GLU A 196 9.35 4.90 105.12
N TYR A 197 9.49 3.68 104.58
CA TYR A 197 9.66 2.46 105.36
C TYR A 197 10.91 2.53 106.25
N LEU A 198 12.05 2.97 105.71
CA LEU A 198 13.30 3.13 106.47
C LEU A 198 13.18 4.19 107.57
N GLN A 199 12.46 5.29 107.32
CA GLN A 199 12.16 6.29 108.35
C GLN A 199 11.34 5.70 109.49
N MET A 200 10.29 4.93 109.18
CA MET A 200 9.47 4.23 110.18
C MET A 200 10.26 3.19 110.97
N TYR A 201 11.09 2.38 110.28
CA TYR A 201 11.96 1.40 110.93
C TYR A 201 12.95 2.06 111.90
N LYS A 202 13.52 3.21 111.52
CA LYS A 202 14.40 4.00 112.40
C LYS A 202 13.66 4.48 113.65
N LEU A 203 12.44 5.01 113.50
CA LEU A 203 11.58 5.41 114.61
C LEU A 203 11.27 4.24 115.57
N ASP A 204 11.04 3.03 115.04
CA ASP A 204 10.81 1.84 115.85
C ASP A 204 12.08 1.36 116.58
N CYS A 205 13.26 1.49 115.97
CA CYS A 205 14.55 1.24 116.62
C CYS A 205 14.87 2.26 117.73
N GLU A 206 14.43 3.51 117.56
CA GLU A 206 14.66 4.62 118.50
C GLU A 206 13.63 4.66 119.65
N ARG A 207 12.63 3.75 119.70
CA ARG A 207 11.74 3.64 120.85
C ARG A 207 12.54 3.27 122.12
N PRO A 208 12.57 4.13 123.16
CA PRO A 208 13.35 3.88 124.36
C PRO A 208 12.62 2.85 125.24
N GLY A 209 12.95 1.57 125.09
CA GLY A 209 12.28 0.55 125.91
C GLY A 209 12.53 -0.92 125.58
N ARG A 210 13.73 -1.36 125.18
CA ARG A 210 14.15 -2.76 125.42
C ARG A 210 15.66 -2.91 125.43
N GLY A 211 16.11 -3.61 126.47
CA GLY A 211 17.48 -3.63 126.96
C GLY A 211 18.52 -4.24 126.03
N ARG A 212 19.73 -3.69 126.20
CA ARG A 212 21.06 -4.34 126.21
C ARG A 212 21.05 -5.84 125.90
N SER A 213 21.88 -6.24 124.93
CA SER A 213 22.73 -7.42 125.06
C SER A 213 23.96 -7.27 124.18
N SER A 214 25.05 -6.91 124.83
CA SER A 214 26.42 -7.13 124.36
C SER A 214 26.64 -8.63 124.16
N SER A 215 27.07 -9.05 122.97
CA SER A 215 27.88 -10.27 122.81
C SER A 215 28.96 -10.02 121.76
N SER A 216 30.06 -9.46 122.27
CA SER A 216 31.38 -9.44 121.66
C SER A 216 31.86 -10.87 121.39
N GLY A 217 32.52 -11.07 120.24
CA GLY A 217 33.59 -12.07 120.10
C GLY A 217 33.40 -13.19 119.07
N LEU A 218 32.18 -13.69 118.85
CA LEU A 218 31.95 -14.85 117.95
C LEU A 218 31.34 -14.49 116.58
N GLY A 219 30.65 -13.35 116.47
CA GLY A 219 30.08 -12.86 115.22
C GLY A 219 31.13 -12.27 114.26
N GLU A 220 32.22 -11.70 114.78
CA GLU A 220 33.28 -11.09 113.96
C GLU A 220 34.05 -12.12 113.12
N PHE A 221 34.24 -13.35 113.61
CA PHE A 221 34.87 -14.42 112.83
C PHE A 221 33.93 -14.94 111.72
N SER A 222 32.64 -15.07 112.01
CA SER A 222 31.64 -15.44 110.99
C SER A 222 31.42 -14.32 109.97
N ALA A 223 31.52 -13.05 110.39
CA ALA A 223 31.43 -11.89 109.51
C ALA A 223 32.67 -11.79 108.60
N ARG A 224 33.88 -11.97 109.14
CA ARG A 224 35.11 -12.01 108.33
C ARG A 224 35.13 -13.20 107.36
N ALA A 225 34.65 -14.37 107.77
CA ALA A 225 34.57 -15.53 106.86
C ALA A 225 33.60 -15.25 105.69
N ARG A 226 32.44 -14.64 105.99
CA ARG A 226 31.45 -14.24 104.98
C ARG A 226 31.95 -13.10 104.09
N GLU A 227 32.71 -12.16 104.65
CA GLU A 227 33.37 -11.09 103.91
C GLU A 227 34.37 -11.65 102.89
N VAL A 228 35.21 -12.60 103.30
CA VAL A 228 36.16 -13.28 102.40
C VAL A 228 35.44 -14.10 101.32
N GLU A 229 34.33 -14.78 101.65
CA GLU A 229 33.50 -15.46 100.65
C GLU A 229 32.90 -14.49 99.63
N LEU A 230 32.38 -13.34 100.08
CA LEU A 230 31.86 -12.30 99.20
C LEU A 230 32.97 -11.65 98.37
N GLU A 231 34.17 -11.45 98.91
CA GLU A 231 35.32 -10.98 98.15
C GLU A 231 35.74 -11.97 97.06
N HIS A 232 35.74 -13.27 97.37
CA HIS A 232 35.98 -14.33 96.38
C HIS A 232 34.89 -14.36 95.32
N GLU A 233 33.62 -14.18 95.71
CA GLU A 233 32.50 -14.16 94.78
C GLU A 233 32.52 -12.91 93.87
N VAL A 234 32.84 -11.74 94.41
CA VAL A 234 33.06 -10.51 93.63
C VAL A 234 34.22 -10.71 92.66
N LYS A 235 35.30 -11.35 93.08
CA LYS A 235 36.45 -11.65 92.21
C LYS A 235 36.06 -12.63 91.09
N ARG A 236 35.26 -13.66 91.40
CA ARG A 236 34.72 -14.62 90.44
C ARG A 236 33.80 -13.94 89.43
N LEU A 237 32.85 -13.13 89.89
CA LEU A 237 31.91 -12.37 89.05
C LEU A 237 32.64 -11.36 88.16
N LYS A 238 33.68 -10.67 88.67
CA LYS A 238 34.52 -9.78 87.84
C LYS A 238 35.24 -10.54 86.74
N GLN A 239 35.79 -11.72 87.04
CA GLN A 239 36.44 -12.57 86.03
C GLN A 239 35.43 -13.10 84.99
N GLU A 240 34.24 -13.50 85.42
CA GLU A 240 33.17 -13.95 84.52
C GLU A 240 32.67 -12.81 83.63
N ASN A 241 32.48 -11.61 84.19
CA ASN A 241 32.09 -10.44 83.40
C ASN A 241 33.16 -10.05 82.38
N HIS A 242 34.45 -10.16 82.74
CA HIS A 242 35.54 -9.93 81.80
C HIS A 242 35.51 -10.95 80.65
N LYS A 243 35.34 -12.25 80.95
CA LYS A 243 35.20 -13.29 79.92
C LYS A 243 34.00 -13.07 79.01
N LEU A 244 32.86 -12.65 79.57
CA LEU A 244 31.66 -12.35 78.77
C LEU A 244 31.88 -11.15 77.86
N ARG A 245 32.64 -10.14 78.29
CA ARG A 245 33.04 -9.01 77.43
C ARG A 245 33.95 -9.47 76.31
N ASP A 246 34.97 -10.28 76.61
CA ASP A 246 35.89 -10.81 75.59
C ASP A 246 35.12 -11.64 74.55
N GLN A 247 34.17 -12.48 74.99
CA GLN A 247 33.30 -13.24 74.07
C GLN A 247 32.38 -12.34 73.24
N ASN A 248 31.89 -11.23 73.81
CA ASN A 248 31.08 -10.27 73.08
C ASN A 248 31.91 -9.57 71.99
N ASP A 249 33.14 -9.17 72.32
CA ASP A 249 34.08 -8.55 71.40
C ASP A 249 34.44 -9.52 70.25
N ASP A 250 34.68 -10.80 70.54
CA ASP A 250 34.91 -11.84 69.54
C ASP A 250 33.70 -12.03 68.61
N LEU A 251 32.48 -12.08 69.16
CA LEU A 251 31.26 -12.20 68.38
C LEU A 251 31.02 -10.97 67.49
N ASN A 252 31.28 -9.76 68.00
CA ASN A 252 31.21 -8.53 67.22
C ASN A 252 32.23 -8.55 66.07
N GLY A 253 33.44 -9.05 66.31
CA GLY A 253 34.46 -9.27 65.28
C GLY A 253 34.02 -10.26 64.19
N GLN A 254 33.32 -11.34 64.56
CA GLN A 254 32.75 -12.30 63.61
C GLN A 254 31.64 -11.67 62.75
N ILE A 255 30.74 -10.90 63.35
CA ILE A 255 29.66 -10.20 62.63
C ILE A 255 30.23 -9.22 61.60
N LEU A 256 31.24 -8.44 61.99
CA LEU A 256 31.95 -7.54 61.06
C LEU A 256 32.59 -8.31 59.91
N SER A 257 33.23 -9.45 60.19
CA SER A 257 33.89 -10.28 59.18
C SER A 257 32.89 -10.85 58.17
N LEU A 258 31.74 -11.34 58.65
CA LEU A 258 30.64 -11.82 57.80
C LEU A 258 30.06 -10.70 56.95
N SER A 259 29.82 -9.53 57.55
CA SER A 259 29.28 -8.37 56.84
C SER A 259 30.22 -7.89 55.72
N LEU A 260 31.54 -7.89 55.97
CA LEU A 260 32.55 -7.59 54.96
C LEU A 260 32.59 -8.63 53.83
N TYR A 261 32.41 -9.91 54.16
CA TYR A 261 32.35 -10.98 53.17
C TYR A 261 31.12 -10.84 52.26
N GLU A 262 29.95 -10.57 52.84
CA GLU A 262 28.71 -10.32 52.09
C GLU A 262 28.83 -9.07 51.21
N ALA A 263 29.38 -7.97 51.73
CA ALA A 263 29.65 -6.77 50.96
C ALA A 263 30.58 -7.05 49.77
N LYS A 264 31.66 -7.81 49.99
CA LYS A 264 32.59 -8.21 48.92
C LYS A 264 31.91 -9.05 47.84
N ASN A 265 31.02 -9.97 48.21
CA ASN A 265 30.25 -10.75 47.26
C ASN A 265 29.27 -9.87 46.45
N LEU A 266 28.62 -8.90 47.08
CA LEU A 266 27.76 -7.92 46.42
C LEU A 266 28.51 -7.12 45.35
N PHE A 267 29.70 -6.60 45.68
CA PHE A 267 30.53 -5.90 44.70
C PHE A 267 30.94 -6.79 43.52
N ALA A 268 31.31 -8.04 43.78
CA ALA A 268 31.67 -9.00 42.72
C ALA A 268 30.48 -9.31 41.78
N THR A 269 29.26 -9.37 42.29
CA THR A 269 28.06 -9.53 41.46
C THR A 269 27.75 -8.29 40.63
N GLN A 270 27.97 -7.10 41.17
CA GLN A 270 27.75 -5.83 40.47
C GLN A 270 28.73 -5.64 39.30
N THR A 271 30.00 -6.02 39.46
CA THR A 271 30.99 -5.94 38.38
C THR A 271 30.65 -6.87 37.20
N LYS A 272 30.10 -8.07 37.47
CA LYS A 272 29.64 -8.99 36.40
C LYS A 272 28.44 -8.44 35.64
N ALA A 273 27.49 -7.84 36.34
CA ALA A 273 26.32 -7.20 35.72
C ALA A 273 26.70 -5.96 34.89
N GLN A 274 27.67 -5.17 35.36
CA GLN A 274 28.22 -4.03 34.63
C GLN A 274 28.97 -4.44 33.36
N SER A 275 29.70 -5.56 33.38
CA SER A 275 30.39 -6.08 32.19
C SER A 275 29.43 -6.46 31.06
N LEU A 276 28.25 -7.01 31.39
CA LEU A 276 27.23 -7.37 30.41
C LEU A 276 26.50 -6.14 29.84
N ALA A 277 26.22 -5.14 30.70
CA ALA A 277 25.62 -3.88 30.26
C ALA A 277 26.56 -3.07 29.35
N ALA A 278 27.85 -3.04 29.67
CA ALA A 278 28.85 -2.37 28.85
C ALA A 278 29.01 -3.02 27.47
N GLU A 279 28.85 -4.35 27.35
CA GLU A 279 28.93 -5.06 26.08
C GLU A 279 27.73 -4.74 25.16
N ILE A 280 26.54 -4.53 25.76
CA ILE A 280 25.32 -4.12 25.05
C ILE A 280 25.40 -2.66 24.59
N ASP A 281 25.97 -1.76 25.39
CA ASP A 281 26.16 -0.35 25.00
C ASP A 281 27.24 -0.15 23.91
N THR A 282 28.17 -1.10 23.75
CA THR A 282 29.24 -1.01 22.73
C THR A 282 28.82 -1.44 21.33
N ALA A 283 27.72 -2.16 21.15
CA ALA A 283 27.09 -2.32 19.84
C ALA A 283 26.10 -1.17 19.66
N SER A 284 26.42 -0.20 18.80
CA SER A 284 25.54 0.95 18.67
C SER A 284 24.17 0.50 18.13
N ARG A 285 23.10 1.05 18.70
CA ARG A 285 21.73 0.88 18.18
C ARG A 285 21.66 1.14 16.67
N ASP A 286 22.49 2.05 16.19
CA ASP A 286 22.59 2.42 14.78
C ASP A 286 23.20 1.29 13.93
N GLU A 287 24.27 0.62 14.38
CA GLU A 287 24.83 -0.55 13.70
C GLU A 287 23.84 -1.73 13.65
N LEU A 288 23.07 -1.95 14.73
CA LEU A 288 22.03 -2.99 14.76
C LEU A 288 20.85 -2.66 13.82
N MET A 289 20.44 -1.39 13.75
CA MET A 289 19.39 -0.96 12.83
C MET A 289 19.86 -0.99 11.37
N GLU A 290 21.12 -0.65 11.11
CA GLU A 290 21.70 -0.69 9.76
C GLU A 290 21.83 -2.13 9.25
N ALA A 291 22.33 -3.05 10.09
CA ALA A 291 22.36 -4.47 9.76
C ALA A 291 20.95 -5.07 9.53
N LEU A 292 19.95 -4.64 10.31
CA LEU A 292 18.57 -5.07 10.11
C LEU A 292 18.00 -4.56 8.77
N LYS A 293 18.28 -3.30 8.42
CA LYS A 293 17.83 -2.67 7.17
C LYS A 293 18.48 -3.31 5.95
N GLU A 294 19.78 -3.61 6.00
CA GLU A 294 20.47 -4.37 4.95
C GLU A 294 19.84 -5.75 4.76
N GLN A 295 19.51 -6.43 5.87
CA GLN A 295 18.89 -7.74 5.83
C GLN A 295 17.48 -7.69 5.20
N GLU A 296 16.68 -6.67 5.50
CA GLU A 296 15.38 -6.45 4.87
C GLU A 296 15.48 -6.20 3.37
N GLU A 297 16.47 -5.41 2.93
CA GLU A 297 16.71 -5.13 1.51
C GLU A 297 17.13 -6.39 0.74
N ILE A 298 18.01 -7.21 1.32
CA ILE A 298 18.40 -8.50 0.74
C ILE A 298 17.18 -9.42 0.63
N ASN A 299 16.34 -9.47 1.66
CA ASN A 299 15.13 -10.30 1.65
C ASN A 299 14.13 -9.84 0.57
N PHE A 300 13.96 -8.53 0.41
CA PHE A 300 13.11 -7.96 -0.64
C PHE A 300 13.62 -8.34 -2.04
N ARG A 301 14.92 -8.20 -2.28
CA ARG A 301 15.55 -8.60 -3.56
C ARG A 301 15.42 -10.10 -3.82
N LEU A 302 15.60 -10.94 -2.79
CA LEU A 302 15.41 -12.39 -2.90
C LEU A 302 13.96 -12.75 -3.26
N ARG A 303 12.96 -12.09 -2.67
CA ARG A 303 11.55 -12.29 -3.00
C ARG A 303 11.25 -11.93 -4.45
N GLN A 304 11.72 -10.78 -4.93
CA GLN A 304 11.56 -10.38 -6.33
C GLN A 304 12.25 -11.34 -7.30
N TYR A 305 13.41 -11.87 -6.92
CA TYR A 305 14.12 -12.87 -7.72
C TYR A 305 13.34 -14.20 -7.76
N LEU A 306 12.82 -14.63 -6.61
CA LEU A 306 11.98 -15.82 -6.51
C LEU A 306 10.73 -15.68 -7.39
N ASP A 307 10.05 -14.54 -7.34
CA ASP A 307 8.85 -14.26 -8.16
C ASP A 307 9.15 -14.35 -9.65
N LYS A 308 10.29 -13.80 -10.10
CA LYS A 308 10.73 -13.92 -11.50
C LYS A 308 10.98 -15.36 -11.91
N ILE A 309 11.61 -16.16 -11.03
CA ILE A 309 11.83 -17.59 -11.28
C ILE A 309 10.49 -18.33 -11.33
N ILE A 310 9.59 -18.09 -10.38
CA ILE A 310 8.28 -18.75 -10.32
C ILE A 310 7.48 -18.46 -11.59
N LEU A 311 7.44 -17.20 -12.04
CA LEU A 311 6.79 -16.82 -13.30
C LEU A 311 7.39 -17.55 -14.51
N ALA A 312 8.73 -17.59 -14.60
CA ALA A 312 9.40 -18.30 -15.68
C ALA A 312 9.10 -19.82 -15.67
N ILE A 313 9.01 -20.43 -14.49
CA ILE A 313 8.65 -21.85 -14.35
C ILE A 313 7.19 -22.08 -14.74
N LEU A 314 6.27 -21.21 -14.32
CA LEU A 314 4.85 -21.29 -14.70
C LEU A 314 4.66 -21.23 -16.22
N ASP A 315 5.43 -20.39 -16.91
CA ASP A 315 5.35 -20.24 -18.37
C ASP A 315 5.92 -21.43 -19.16
N HIS A 316 6.96 -22.11 -18.63
CA HIS A 316 7.69 -23.14 -19.37
C HIS A 316 7.34 -24.56 -18.95
N ASN A 317 7.19 -24.83 -17.64
CA ASN A 317 6.82 -26.15 -17.13
C ASN A 317 6.27 -26.09 -15.69
N PRO A 318 4.95 -25.86 -15.51
CA PRO A 318 4.36 -25.64 -14.20
C PRO A 318 4.39 -26.85 -13.27
N SER A 319 4.58 -28.08 -13.79
CA SER A 319 4.64 -29.30 -12.96
C SER A 319 5.87 -29.36 -12.04
N ILE A 320 6.84 -28.46 -12.20
CA ILE A 320 8.01 -28.36 -11.31
C ILE A 320 7.63 -27.74 -9.95
N LEU A 321 6.57 -26.94 -9.90
CA LEU A 321 6.05 -26.32 -8.67
C LEU A 321 5.08 -27.23 -7.91
N GLU A 322 4.77 -28.42 -8.44
CA GLU A 322 3.90 -29.40 -7.79
C GLU A 322 4.60 -30.02 -6.58
N ILE A 323 4.17 -29.65 -5.38
CA ILE A 323 4.60 -30.29 -4.14
C ILE A 323 3.98 -31.69 -4.10
N LYS A 324 4.77 -32.71 -4.46
CA LYS A 324 4.34 -34.11 -4.31
C LYS A 324 4.39 -34.48 -2.83
N HIS A 325 3.21 -34.75 -2.27
CA HIS A 325 3.04 -35.24 -0.90
C HIS A 325 3.35 -36.73 -0.78
#